data_AF-A0A6F8T3B1-F1
#
_entry.id   AF-A0A6F8T3B1-F1
#
_cell.length_a   1.000
_cell.length_b   1.000
_cell.length_c   1.000
_cell.angle_alpha   90.00
_cell.angle_beta   90.00
_cell.angle_gamma   90.00
#
_symmetry.space_group_name_H-M   'P 1'
#
loop_
_entity.id
_entity.type
_entity.pdbx_description
1 polymer ?
#
loop_
_entity_poly.entity_id
_entity_poly.type
_entity_poly.pdbx_seq_one_letter_code
_entity_poly.pdbx_strand_id
1 'polypeptide(L)'
;MNDVFTKPANLQLIHTLIETYFSNPSLPKNETVEKAPTSLGTDLPPTEAELFQLEQFALLDWEEGIKNCGGNESLLKEMLTLMISQELLSDLEQMKLAFSKQEFTTIEKIAHKIKGGCVYLGLTRIKYACQYVERYWKTGERKLFNQLYHQAVKTIEESCTYINDWLSKQ
;
A
#
# COMPACT_ATOMS: atom_id res chain seq x y z
N MET A 1 19.20 2.54 -8.72
CA MET A 1 18.10 3.38 -8.18
C MET A 1 16.81 2.59 -8.40
N ASN A 2 16.10 2.21 -7.35
CA ASN A 2 14.85 1.45 -7.48
C ASN A 2 13.69 2.44 -7.32
N ASP A 3 13.18 2.95 -8.43
CA ASP A 3 11.97 3.75 -8.41
C ASP A 3 10.78 2.81 -8.18
N VAL A 4 10.04 3.05 -7.10
CA VAL A 4 8.81 2.32 -6.78
C VAL A 4 7.67 2.99 -7.55
N PHE A 5 7.17 2.28 -8.57
CA PHE A 5 6.16 2.80 -9.49
C PHE A 5 4.73 2.47 -9.00
N THR A 6 3.92 3.50 -8.78
CA THR A 6 2.47 3.38 -8.58
C THR A 6 1.74 3.52 -9.91
N LYS A 7 0.69 2.70 -10.13
CA LYS A 7 -0.15 2.71 -11.34
C LYS A 7 -1.34 3.67 -11.18
N PRO A 8 -1.90 4.21 -12.29
CA PRO A 8 -1.50 4.00 -13.68
C PRO A 8 -0.37 4.95 -14.13
N ALA A 9 0.44 4.48 -15.08
CA ALA A 9 1.57 5.22 -15.63
C ALA A 9 1.08 6.46 -16.42
N ASN A 10 1.60 7.63 -16.06
CA ASN A 10 1.46 8.87 -16.84
C ASN A 10 2.18 8.72 -18.20
N LEU A 11 1.56 9.18 -19.30
CA LEU A 11 2.13 9.17 -20.65
C LEU A 11 3.52 9.83 -20.73
N GLN A 12 3.76 10.87 -19.93
CA GLN A 12 5.06 11.54 -19.83
C GLN A 12 6.14 10.64 -19.23
N LEU A 13 5.77 9.80 -18.26
CA LEU A 13 6.67 8.81 -17.66
C LEU A 13 7.04 7.74 -18.68
N ILE A 14 6.07 7.29 -19.49
CA ILE A 14 6.30 6.32 -20.57
C ILE A 14 7.29 6.89 -21.61
N HIS A 15 7.11 8.15 -22.02
CA HIS A 15 8.00 8.78 -23.01
C HIS A 15 9.44 8.88 -22.49
N THR A 16 9.60 9.31 -21.24
CA THR A 16 10.90 9.43 -20.57
C THR A 16 11.61 8.08 -20.46
N LEU A 17 10.86 7.01 -20.16
CA LEU A 17 11.40 5.65 -20.06
C LEU A 17 11.87 5.11 -21.40
N ILE A 18 11.15 5.39 -22.48
CA ILE A 18 11.55 4.98 -23.83
C ILE A 18 12.86 5.66 -24.22
N GLU A 19 12.98 6.97 -24.01
CA GLU A 19 14.20 7.72 -24.33
C GLU A 19 15.40 7.25 -23.50
N THR A 20 15.19 7.01 -22.21
CA THR A 20 16.28 6.65 -21.29
C THR A 20 16.86 5.26 -21.60
N TYR A 21 16.01 4.29 -21.94
CA TYR A 21 16.44 2.89 -22.09
C TYR A 21 16.68 2.45 -23.53
N PHE A 22 16.09 3.10 -24.53
CA PHE A 22 16.33 2.76 -25.94
C PHE A 22 17.45 3.57 -26.60
N SER A 23 17.93 4.66 -25.97
CA SER A 23 18.96 5.53 -26.57
C SER A 23 20.38 5.34 -26.03
N ASN A 24 20.66 4.44 -25.07
CA ASN A 24 22.02 4.27 -24.54
C ASN A 24 22.41 2.80 -24.22
N PRO A 25 23.28 2.15 -25.02
CA PRO A 25 23.75 0.79 -24.77
C PRO A 25 25.05 0.75 -23.97
N SER A 26 25.08 1.30 -22.75
CA SER A 26 26.22 1.12 -21.84
C SER A 26 25.77 0.77 -20.42
N LEU A 27 25.88 -0.52 -20.10
CA LEU A 27 25.82 -1.05 -18.74
C LEU A 27 27.20 -0.97 -18.08
N PRO A 28 27.29 -0.56 -16.81
CA PRO A 28 28.32 -1.04 -15.90
C PRO A 28 27.78 -2.13 -14.96
N LYS A 29 28.65 -3.11 -14.68
CA LYS A 29 28.48 -4.23 -13.74
C LYS A 29 28.79 -3.81 -12.29
N ASN A 30 28.16 -4.55 -11.37
CA ASN A 30 28.55 -4.94 -10.00
C ASN A 30 28.94 -3.87 -8.97
N GLU A 31 28.23 -3.88 -7.83
CA GLU A 31 28.86 -3.96 -6.50
C GLU A 31 28.02 -4.83 -5.55
N THR A 32 28.60 -5.93 -5.10
CA THR A 32 28.25 -6.66 -3.87
C THR A 32 28.58 -5.78 -2.67
N VAL A 33 27.60 -5.49 -1.81
CA VAL A 33 27.83 -4.88 -0.50
C VAL A 33 27.29 -5.82 0.57
N GLU A 34 28.21 -6.41 1.33
CA GLU A 34 27.91 -7.08 2.60
C GLU A 34 27.30 -6.08 3.59
N LYS A 35 26.18 -6.43 4.23
CA LYS A 35 25.67 -5.67 5.39
C LYS A 35 25.18 -6.58 6.51
N ALA A 36 25.59 -6.20 7.71
CA ALA A 36 25.24 -6.72 9.03
C ALA A 36 23.70 -6.80 9.27
N PRO A 37 23.23 -7.56 10.28
CA PRO A 37 21.85 -8.04 10.34
C PRO A 37 20.94 -7.04 11.07
N THR A 38 20.32 -6.07 10.38
CA THR A 38 19.33 -5.16 11.01
C THR A 38 18.32 -4.53 10.04
N SER A 39 17.85 -5.23 9.00
CA SER A 39 16.71 -4.72 8.22
C SER A 39 15.70 -5.84 7.99
N LEU A 40 14.43 -5.61 8.35
CA LEU A 40 13.32 -6.55 8.14
C LEU A 40 13.11 -6.93 6.67
N GLY A 41 13.66 -6.16 5.74
CA GLY A 41 13.63 -6.42 4.30
C GLY A 41 13.23 -5.17 3.52
N THR A 42 13.19 -5.28 2.19
CA THR A 42 12.75 -4.20 1.31
C THR A 42 11.28 -3.84 1.59
N ASP A 43 10.98 -2.54 1.69
CA ASP A 43 9.65 -1.99 1.98
C ASP A 43 9.08 -2.29 3.39
N LEU A 44 9.93 -2.75 4.32
CA LEU A 44 9.63 -2.79 5.76
C LEU A 44 10.49 -1.74 6.49
N PRO A 45 10.01 -1.17 7.60
CA PRO A 45 10.82 -0.29 8.42
C PRO A 45 12.03 -1.05 9.00
N PRO A 46 13.10 -0.33 9.42
CA PRO A 46 14.29 -0.94 10.01
C PRO A 46 14.01 -1.77 11.27
N THR A 47 13.00 -1.40 12.06
CA THR A 47 12.72 -2.04 13.36
C THR A 47 11.32 -2.63 13.48
N GLU A 48 11.16 -3.67 14.31
CA GLU A 48 9.84 -4.27 14.60
C GLU A 48 8.87 -3.27 15.25
N ALA A 49 9.38 -2.33 16.07
CA ALA A 49 8.55 -1.33 16.75
C ALA A 49 7.89 -0.36 15.77
N GLU A 50 8.60 0.05 14.72
CA GLU A 50 8.09 0.97 13.70
C GLU A 50 6.97 0.36 12.84
N LEU A 51 6.86 -0.98 12.78
CA LEU A 51 5.73 -1.64 12.11
C LEU A 51 4.38 -1.27 12.74
N PHE A 52 4.38 -0.82 14.00
CA PHE A 52 3.18 -0.52 14.78
C PHE A 52 2.97 0.97 15.05
N GLN A 53 3.64 1.85 14.29
CA GLN A 53 3.51 3.30 14.40
C GLN A 53 2.76 3.86 13.19
N LEU A 54 1.56 3.37 12.90
CA LEU A 54 0.80 3.78 11.71
C LEU A 54 0.16 5.16 11.84
N GLU A 55 0.01 5.67 13.06
CA GLU A 55 -0.61 6.97 13.35
C GLU A 55 0.15 8.14 12.74
N GLN A 56 1.44 7.96 12.43
CA GLN A 56 2.25 8.93 11.70
C GLN A 56 1.79 9.15 10.26
N PHE A 57 1.02 8.22 9.68
CA PHE A 57 0.47 8.33 8.34
C PHE A 57 -0.97 8.82 8.37
N ALA A 58 -1.35 9.67 7.42
CA ALA A 58 -2.73 10.16 7.31
C ALA A 58 -3.70 9.04 6.91
N LEU A 59 -4.94 9.11 7.44
CA LEU A 59 -6.05 8.26 6.97
C LEU A 59 -6.42 8.58 5.52
N LEU A 60 -6.39 9.86 5.17
CA LEU A 60 -6.56 10.39 3.82
C LEU A 60 -5.58 11.55 3.61
N ASP A 61 -4.66 11.35 2.68
CA ASP A 61 -3.84 12.41 2.09
C ASP A 61 -4.59 12.98 0.89
N TRP A 62 -5.31 14.07 1.14
CA TRP A 62 -6.19 14.68 0.15
C TRP A 62 -5.42 15.23 -1.06
N GLU A 63 -4.27 15.88 -0.82
CA GLU A 63 -3.46 16.48 -1.88
C GLU A 63 -2.87 15.41 -2.80
N GLU A 64 -2.32 14.35 -2.23
CA GLU A 64 -1.79 13.23 -3.01
C GLU A 64 -2.91 12.48 -3.75
N GLY A 65 -4.08 12.31 -3.12
CA GLY A 65 -5.26 11.76 -3.78
C GLY A 65 -5.69 12.56 -5.00
N ILE A 66 -5.81 13.89 -4.89
CA ILE A 66 -6.23 14.76 -6.01
C ILE A 66 -5.21 14.68 -7.13
N LYS A 67 -3.93 14.78 -6.79
CA LYS A 67 -2.83 14.69 -7.73
C LYS A 67 -2.87 13.38 -8.52
N ASN A 68 -3.12 12.25 -7.85
CA ASN A 68 -3.27 10.95 -8.49
C ASN A 68 -4.54 10.83 -9.35
N CYS A 69 -5.58 11.61 -9.02
CA CYS A 69 -6.77 11.79 -9.85
C CYS A 69 -6.63 12.93 -10.89
N GLY A 70 -5.40 13.31 -11.26
CA GLY A 70 -5.14 14.28 -12.33
C GLY A 70 -5.59 15.70 -12.01
N GLY A 71 -5.66 16.08 -10.73
CA GLY A 71 -6.16 17.38 -10.29
C GLY A 71 -7.67 17.47 -10.14
N ASN A 72 -8.40 16.36 -10.32
CA ASN A 72 -9.86 16.35 -10.30
C ASN A 72 -10.42 15.87 -8.95
N GLU A 73 -10.90 16.80 -8.13
CA GLU A 73 -11.51 16.51 -6.84
C GLU A 73 -12.79 15.69 -6.93
N SER A 74 -13.62 15.94 -7.95
CA SER A 74 -14.87 15.20 -8.15
C SER A 74 -14.60 13.74 -8.44
N LEU A 75 -13.58 13.47 -9.27
CA LEU A 75 -13.14 12.10 -9.56
C LEU A 75 -12.62 11.42 -8.30
N LEU A 76 -11.80 12.09 -7.49
CA LEU A 76 -11.34 11.52 -6.22
C LEU A 76 -12.51 11.14 -5.30
N LYS A 77 -13.50 12.03 -5.15
CA LYS A 77 -14.70 11.75 -4.33
C LYS A 77 -15.48 10.54 -4.84
N GLU A 78 -15.68 10.44 -6.16
CA GLU A 78 -16.34 9.30 -6.78
C GLU A 78 -15.56 8.00 -6.53
N MET A 79 -14.24 8.00 -6.72
CA MET A 79 -13.41 6.82 -6.52
C MET A 79 -13.32 6.42 -5.04
N LEU A 80 -13.23 7.38 -4.11
CA LEU A 80 -13.31 7.11 -2.67
C LEU A 80 -14.65 6.47 -2.31
N THR A 81 -15.75 6.98 -2.87
CA THR A 81 -17.09 6.42 -2.65
C THR A 81 -17.17 4.98 -3.13
N LEU A 82 -16.70 4.69 -4.35
CA LEU A 82 -16.68 3.32 -4.90
C LEU A 82 -15.81 2.38 -4.06
N MET A 83 -14.60 2.84 -3.68
CA MET A 83 -13.66 2.07 -2.88
C MET A 83 -14.26 1.65 -1.53
N ILE A 84 -14.81 2.60 -0.76
CA ILE A 84 -15.28 2.33 0.61
C ILE A 84 -16.65 1.65 0.65
N SER A 85 -17.52 1.86 -0.34
CA SER A 85 -18.87 1.29 -0.34
C SER A 85 -18.92 -0.12 -0.93
N GLN A 86 -17.91 -0.53 -1.70
CA GLN A 86 -17.92 -1.81 -2.41
C GLN A 86 -16.62 -2.58 -2.24
N GLU A 87 -15.52 -2.12 -2.85
CA GLU A 87 -14.31 -2.92 -3.01
C GLU A 87 -13.65 -3.27 -1.68
N LEU A 88 -13.41 -2.26 -0.84
CA LEU A 88 -12.63 -2.40 0.38
C LEU A 88 -13.37 -3.24 1.45
N LEU A 89 -14.69 -3.10 1.55
CA LEU A 89 -15.50 -3.92 2.47
C LEU A 89 -15.53 -5.39 2.05
N SER A 90 -15.67 -5.66 0.75
CA SER A 90 -15.64 -7.03 0.23
C SER A 90 -14.28 -7.70 0.46
N ASP A 91 -13.18 -6.98 0.23
CA ASP A 91 -11.84 -7.50 0.47
C ASP A 91 -11.55 -7.67 1.96
N LEU A 92 -12.04 -6.78 2.82
CA LEU A 92 -11.92 -6.92 4.28
C LEU A 92 -12.63 -8.18 4.79
N GLU A 93 -13.84 -8.44 4.34
CA GLU A 93 -14.59 -9.64 4.74
C GLU A 93 -13.90 -10.93 4.25
N GLN A 94 -13.36 -10.93 3.03
CA GLN A 94 -12.54 -12.04 2.54
C GLN A 94 -11.26 -12.23 3.38
N MET A 95 -10.61 -11.14 3.77
CA MET A 95 -9.42 -11.17 4.62
C MET A 95 -9.73 -11.74 6.03
N LYS A 96 -10.88 -11.38 6.61
CA LYS A 96 -11.39 -11.96 7.88
C LYS A 96 -11.71 -13.45 7.75
N LEU A 97 -12.35 -13.86 6.66
CA LEU A 97 -12.64 -15.27 6.38
C LEU A 97 -11.36 -16.10 6.18
N ALA A 98 -10.37 -15.56 5.48
CA ALA A 98 -9.08 -16.22 5.30
C ALA A 98 -8.36 -16.41 6.65
N PHE A 99 -8.45 -15.43 7.56
CA PHE A 99 -7.87 -15.55 8.89
C PHE A 99 -8.55 -16.61 9.75
N SER A 100 -9.88 -16.72 9.73
CA SER A 100 -10.59 -17.78 10.47
C SER A 100 -10.25 -19.19 9.97
N LYS A 101 -9.86 -19.31 8.70
CA LYS A 101 -9.38 -20.56 8.07
C LYS A 101 -7.86 -20.76 8.14
N GLN A 102 -7.13 -19.82 8.74
CA GLN A 102 -5.65 -19.82 8.79
C GLN A 102 -4.97 -19.83 7.40
N GLU A 103 -5.63 -19.28 6.39
CA GLU A 103 -5.13 -19.18 5.02
C GLU A 103 -4.22 -17.95 4.85
N PHE A 104 -3.09 -17.92 5.55
CA PHE A 104 -2.22 -16.73 5.62
C PHE A 104 -1.66 -16.26 4.26
N THR A 105 -1.39 -17.18 3.33
CA THR A 105 -1.02 -16.84 1.95
C THR A 105 -2.15 -16.11 1.22
N THR A 106 -3.42 -16.43 1.53
CA THR A 106 -4.58 -15.71 1.00
C THR A 106 -4.64 -14.30 1.58
N ILE A 107 -4.40 -14.14 2.88
CA ILE A 107 -4.35 -12.83 3.56
C ILE A 107 -3.28 -11.94 2.92
N GLU A 108 -2.08 -12.45 2.65
CA GLU A 108 -1.03 -11.70 1.96
C GLU A 108 -1.49 -11.16 0.60
N LYS A 109 -2.14 -12.00 -0.21
CA LYS A 109 -2.65 -11.59 -1.53
C LYS A 109 -3.74 -10.53 -1.42
N ILE A 110 -4.64 -10.66 -0.45
CA ILE A 110 -5.70 -9.66 -0.23
C ILE A 110 -5.08 -8.34 0.26
N ALA A 111 -4.10 -8.39 1.15
CA ALA A 111 -3.37 -7.20 1.59
C ALA A 111 -2.68 -6.49 0.41
N HIS A 112 -2.02 -7.25 -0.49
CA HIS A 112 -1.44 -6.70 -1.71
C HIS A 112 -2.47 -6.00 -2.60
N LYS A 113 -3.65 -6.62 -2.78
CA LYS A 113 -4.76 -6.06 -3.55
C LYS A 113 -5.27 -4.75 -2.96
N ILE A 114 -5.60 -4.76 -1.66
CA ILE A 114 -6.08 -3.56 -0.94
C ILE A 114 -5.05 -2.43 -1.03
N LYS A 115 -3.76 -2.73 -0.80
CA LYS A 115 -2.68 -1.75 -0.92
C LYS A 115 -2.67 -1.09 -2.31
N GLY A 116 -2.76 -1.89 -3.38
CA GLY A 116 -2.78 -1.40 -4.75
C GLY A 116 -3.99 -0.49 -5.04
N GLY A 117 -5.15 -0.83 -4.47
CA GLY A 117 -6.36 -0.01 -4.59
C GLY A 117 -6.33 1.28 -3.77
N CYS A 118 -5.69 1.27 -2.61
CA CYS A 118 -5.72 2.40 -1.67
C CYS A 118 -4.64 3.46 -1.98
N VAL A 119 -3.51 3.06 -2.55
CA VAL A 119 -2.37 3.97 -2.74
C VAL A 119 -2.68 5.15 -3.66
N TYR A 120 -3.49 4.95 -4.71
CA TYR A 120 -3.82 6.01 -5.67
C TYR A 120 -4.86 7.01 -5.12
N LEU A 121 -5.55 6.67 -4.03
CA LEU A 121 -6.57 7.50 -3.40
C LEU A 121 -6.05 8.32 -2.21
N GLY A 122 -4.74 8.30 -1.95
CA GLY A 122 -4.16 8.96 -0.79
C GLY A 122 -4.49 8.25 0.53
N LEU A 123 -4.94 6.99 0.51
CA LEU A 123 -5.25 6.21 1.72
C LEU A 123 -3.97 5.62 2.32
N THR A 124 -3.07 6.51 2.74
CA THR A 124 -1.67 6.22 3.07
C THR A 124 -1.55 5.27 4.26
N ARG A 125 -2.38 5.42 5.29
CA ARG A 125 -2.34 4.51 6.45
C ARG A 125 -2.73 3.07 6.08
N ILE A 126 -3.79 2.88 5.28
CA ILE A 126 -4.17 1.54 4.78
C ILE A 126 -3.05 0.95 3.93
N LYS A 127 -2.47 1.74 3.01
CA LYS A 127 -1.34 1.31 2.18
C LYS A 127 -0.23 0.70 3.03
N TYR A 128 0.23 1.40 4.07
CA TYR A 128 1.31 0.89 4.92
C TYR A 128 0.89 -0.31 5.78
N ALA A 129 -0.32 -0.30 6.35
CA ALA A 129 -0.83 -1.41 7.13
C ALA A 129 -0.85 -2.72 6.31
N CYS A 130 -1.37 -2.66 5.09
CA CYS A 130 -1.41 -3.80 4.17
C CYS A 130 -0.02 -4.17 3.64
N GLN A 131 0.84 -3.18 3.35
CA GLN A 131 2.23 -3.43 2.96
C GLN A 131 3.00 -4.21 4.03
N TYR A 132 2.80 -3.88 5.31
CA TYR A 132 3.49 -4.56 6.40
C TYR A 132 3.03 -6.01 6.53
N VAL A 133 1.73 -6.30 6.43
CA VAL A 133 1.23 -7.69 6.36
C VAL A 133 1.84 -8.45 5.19
N GLU A 134 1.78 -7.86 4.00
CA GLU A 134 2.25 -8.49 2.76
C GLU A 134 3.74 -8.79 2.79
N ARG A 135 4.55 -7.77 3.12
CA ARG A 135 6.00 -7.87 3.09
C ARG A 135 6.52 -8.72 4.23
N TYR A 136 5.96 -8.59 5.43
CA TYR A 136 6.36 -9.43 6.57
C TYR A 136 6.13 -10.91 6.28
N TRP A 137 5.01 -11.29 5.67
CA TRP A 137 4.78 -12.67 5.24
C TRP A 137 5.85 -13.18 4.25
N LYS A 138 6.22 -12.34 3.27
CA LYS A 138 7.23 -12.65 2.24
C LYS A 138 8.64 -12.82 2.78
N THR A 139 8.97 -12.29 3.95
CA THR A 139 10.27 -12.54 4.60
C THR A 139 10.43 -13.98 5.09
N GLY A 140 9.32 -14.70 5.30
CA GLY A 140 9.32 -15.99 5.98
C GLY A 140 9.08 -15.91 7.50
N GLU A 141 9.18 -14.71 8.09
CA GLU A 141 8.89 -14.48 9.51
C GLU A 141 7.40 -14.61 9.83
N ARG A 142 7.09 -15.07 11.05
CA ARG A 142 5.70 -15.36 11.49
C ARG A 142 5.32 -14.74 12.83
N LYS A 143 6.31 -14.38 13.65
CA LYS A 143 6.14 -13.90 15.03
C LYS A 143 5.13 -12.77 15.16
N LEU A 144 5.18 -11.79 14.26
CA LEU A 144 4.34 -10.59 14.31
C LEU A 144 3.13 -10.63 13.37
N PHE A 145 2.99 -11.68 12.56
CA PHE A 145 2.00 -11.68 11.48
C PHE A 145 0.57 -11.45 12.00
N ASN A 146 0.19 -12.12 13.09
CA ASN A 146 -1.14 -11.95 13.69
C ASN A 146 -1.38 -10.51 14.15
N GLN A 147 -0.38 -9.85 14.75
CA GLN A 147 -0.50 -8.47 15.21
C GLN A 147 -0.63 -7.51 14.02
N LEU A 148 0.18 -7.71 12.97
CA LEU A 148 0.11 -6.93 11.74
C LEU A 148 -1.24 -7.10 11.04
N TYR A 149 -1.79 -8.30 11.02
CA TYR A 149 -3.13 -8.58 10.49
C TYR A 149 -4.21 -7.80 11.27
N HIS A 150 -4.20 -7.86 12.60
CA HIS A 150 -5.20 -7.14 13.42
C HIS A 150 -5.07 -5.62 13.26
N GLN A 151 -3.83 -5.12 13.17
CA GLN A 151 -3.56 -3.73 12.88
C GLN A 151 -4.13 -3.32 11.51
N ALA A 152 -3.94 -4.13 10.47
CA ALA A 152 -4.47 -3.85 9.13
C ALA A 152 -6.01 -3.82 9.12
N VAL A 153 -6.66 -4.82 9.74
CA VAL A 153 -8.13 -4.86 9.86
C VAL A 153 -8.65 -3.60 10.56
N LYS A 154 -8.08 -3.27 11.74
CA LYS A 154 -8.45 -2.07 12.50
C LYS A 154 -8.26 -0.80 11.66
N THR A 155 -7.12 -0.67 10.99
CA THR A 155 -6.80 0.49 10.16
C THR A 155 -7.80 0.66 9.01
N ILE A 156 -8.19 -0.44 8.36
CA ILE A 156 -9.18 -0.42 7.27
C ILE A 156 -10.53 0.04 7.81
N GLU A 157 -10.99 -0.52 8.93
CA GLU A 157 -12.27 -0.15 9.56
C GLU A 157 -12.30 1.33 9.96
N GLU A 158 -11.26 1.81 10.64
CA GLU A 158 -11.13 3.23 11.03
C GLU A 158 -11.12 4.16 9.81
N SER A 159 -10.43 3.77 8.75
CA SER A 159 -10.36 4.56 7.51
C SER A 159 -11.72 4.60 6.81
N CYS A 160 -12.43 3.48 6.73
CA CYS A 160 -13.78 3.43 6.16
C CYS A 160 -14.74 4.35 6.92
N THR A 161 -14.73 4.32 8.26
CA THR A 161 -15.54 5.23 9.08
C THR A 161 -15.16 6.68 8.83
N TYR A 162 -13.86 7.01 8.86
CA TYR A 162 -13.37 8.36 8.63
C TYR A 162 -13.78 8.91 7.25
N ILE A 163 -13.62 8.13 6.18
CA ILE A 163 -13.91 8.59 4.81
C ILE A 163 -15.41 8.77 4.62
N ASN A 164 -16.24 7.86 5.15
CA ASN A 164 -17.70 8.00 5.11
C ASN A 164 -18.15 9.29 5.82
N ASP A 165 -17.66 9.53 7.03
CA ASP A 165 -17.94 10.75 7.79
C ASP A 165 -17.47 11.99 7.03
N TRP A 166 -16.28 11.93 6.42
CA TRP A 166 -15.73 13.02 5.63
C TRP A 166 -16.59 13.32 4.40
N LEU A 167 -16.98 12.31 3.62
CA LEU A 167 -17.82 12.47 2.42
C LEU A 167 -19.20 13.03 2.76
N SER A 168 -19.78 12.68 3.91
CA SER A 168 -21.09 13.17 4.34
C SER A 168 -21.12 14.66 4.73
N LYS A 169 -19.95 15.26 5.00
CA LYS A 169 -19.80 16.66 5.44
C LYS A 169 -19.44 17.62 4.31
N GLN A 170 -19.29 17.12 3.09
CA GLN A 170 -18.98 17.90 1.88
C GLN A 170 -20.25 18.29 1.14
#